data_AF-A0A9D9PAV9-F1
#
_entry.id   AF-A0A9D9PAV9-F1
#
_cell.length_a   1.000
_cell.length_b   1.000
_cell.length_c   1.000
_cell.angle_alpha   90.00
_cell.angle_beta   90.00
_cell.angle_gamma   90.00
#
_symmetry.space_group_name_H-M   'P 1'
#
loop_
_entity.id
_entity.type
_entity.pdbx_description
1 polymer ?
#
loop_
_entity_poly.entity_id
_entity_poly.type
_entity_poly.pdbx_seq_one_letter_code
_entity_poly.pdbx_strand_id
1 'polypeptide(L)'
;MTTTNAKIAAIEAENAMLRQRISELEAQLTSRTDRITPSDHQEIGEFRGFRTLIETAPQAIGIITLDGIITYANAAFCSLIGYDALIGAHMTMLHFEEDLPALQANIQDVMHHGVWRGVARLRRRDGSAIPVRINAFVIRDDDGQPVAMTGIFEDLTEELRREERLRLFEALVENAPDAIGVADFKGNIIYANAAYQALTGYGEQLIGMNGFDYVVEEEHRSAQIALARLAEGKAAFLETRIRRKDGSIVPVFATMYAQPTPGGELRIIGFMRDISDQKRAEEERFALQQQVIEAQRAVIRELSTPLIPISDTAVIMPLVGAIDSARAQQIIDTLLEGVAAYRADMAIVDITGVQVVDTQVANALVRAAQAVRLLGAQVILTGIKPQVAQTLVQLGVSLEGIRTTGSLQTGVRLALTGDATKHQNGKP
;
A
#
# COMPACT_ATOMS: atom_id res chain seq x y z
N MET A 1 -48.62 -61.48 -75.71
CA MET A 1 -47.79 -60.42 -76.34
C MET A 1 -48.57 -59.12 -76.62
N THR A 2 -49.91 -59.11 -76.59
CA THR A 2 -50.73 -57.94 -76.95
C THR A 2 -50.91 -56.90 -75.83
N THR A 3 -50.87 -57.28 -74.56
CA THR A 3 -51.12 -56.35 -73.43
C THR A 3 -49.90 -55.51 -73.03
N THR A 4 -48.68 -56.00 -73.28
CA THR A 4 -47.43 -55.29 -72.97
C THR A 4 -47.14 -54.18 -73.98
N ASN A 5 -47.42 -54.42 -75.27
CA ASN A 5 -47.22 -53.41 -76.32
C ASN A 5 -48.17 -52.22 -76.19
N ALA A 6 -49.40 -52.43 -75.69
CA ALA A 6 -50.34 -51.34 -75.44
C ALA A 6 -49.90 -50.44 -74.26
N LYS A 7 -49.29 -51.01 -73.21
CA LYS A 7 -48.75 -50.24 -72.08
C LYS A 7 -47.49 -49.45 -72.46
N ILE A 8 -46.63 -50.03 -73.29
CA ILE A 8 -45.44 -49.33 -73.80
C ILE A 8 -45.86 -48.14 -74.67
N ALA A 9 -46.82 -48.32 -75.58
CA ALA A 9 -47.33 -47.23 -76.41
C ALA A 9 -47.98 -46.09 -75.59
N ALA A 10 -48.67 -46.41 -74.49
CA ALA A 10 -49.25 -45.40 -73.61
C ALA A 10 -48.18 -44.59 -72.85
N ILE A 11 -47.13 -45.27 -72.36
CA ILE A 11 -46.00 -44.62 -71.67
C ILE A 11 -45.15 -43.78 -72.65
N GLU A 12 -45.01 -44.22 -73.89
CA GLU A 12 -44.32 -43.45 -74.94
C GLU A 12 -45.10 -42.19 -75.32
N ALA A 13 -46.43 -42.26 -75.38
CA ALA A 13 -47.29 -41.10 -75.62
C ALA A 13 -47.24 -40.09 -74.45
N GLU A 14 -47.25 -40.57 -73.21
CA GLU A 14 -47.13 -39.72 -72.02
C GLU A 14 -45.75 -39.05 -71.94
N ASN A 15 -44.67 -39.79 -72.24
CA ASN A 15 -43.33 -39.22 -72.32
C ASN A 15 -43.17 -38.19 -73.44
N ALA A 16 -43.81 -38.40 -74.60
CA ALA A 16 -43.80 -37.43 -75.67
C ALA A 16 -44.50 -36.12 -75.25
N MET A 17 -45.63 -36.24 -74.54
CA MET A 17 -46.38 -35.09 -74.02
C MET A 17 -45.58 -34.33 -72.94
N LEU A 18 -44.90 -35.04 -72.03
CA LEU A 18 -44.03 -34.43 -71.02
C LEU A 18 -42.82 -33.73 -71.63
N ARG A 19 -42.18 -34.31 -72.65
CA ARG A 19 -41.07 -33.67 -73.37
C ARG A 19 -41.52 -32.40 -74.09
N GLN A 20 -42.70 -32.42 -74.70
CA GLN A 20 -43.29 -31.22 -75.30
C GLN A 20 -43.56 -30.15 -74.24
N ARG A 21 -44.08 -30.52 -73.06
CA ARG A 21 -44.34 -29.58 -71.97
C ARG A 21 -43.07 -28.97 -71.37
N ILE A 22 -42.00 -29.75 -71.24
CA ILE A 22 -40.69 -29.25 -70.79
C ILE A 22 -40.15 -28.25 -71.81
N SER A 23 -40.21 -28.56 -73.10
CA SER A 23 -39.75 -27.65 -74.15
C SER A 23 -40.56 -26.34 -74.18
N GLU A 24 -41.88 -26.40 -73.97
CA GLU A 24 -42.72 -25.21 -73.82
C GLU A 24 -42.33 -24.37 -72.60
N LEU A 25 -42.07 -25.02 -71.45
CA LEU A 25 -41.67 -24.33 -70.23
C LEU A 25 -40.26 -23.72 -70.33
N GLU A 26 -39.33 -24.41 -70.98
CA GLU A 26 -37.99 -23.90 -71.28
C GLU A 26 -38.07 -22.70 -72.23
N ALA A 27 -38.92 -22.76 -73.26
CA ALA A 27 -39.17 -21.62 -74.14
C ALA A 27 -39.81 -20.43 -73.40
N GLN A 28 -40.74 -20.68 -72.47
CA GLN A 28 -41.32 -19.64 -71.62
C GLN A 28 -40.31 -19.04 -70.63
N LEU A 29 -39.44 -19.86 -70.04
CA LEU A 29 -38.34 -19.41 -69.16
C LEU A 29 -37.31 -18.59 -69.94
N THR A 30 -36.94 -19.02 -71.13
CA THR A 30 -36.00 -18.30 -72.00
C THR A 30 -36.61 -16.97 -72.44
N SER A 31 -37.88 -16.97 -72.86
CA SER A 31 -38.64 -15.74 -73.15
C SER A 31 -38.82 -14.81 -71.94
N ARG A 32 -38.82 -15.32 -70.71
CA ARG A 32 -38.85 -14.51 -69.47
C ARG A 32 -37.46 -13.97 -69.12
N THR A 33 -36.40 -14.73 -69.41
CA THR A 33 -35.00 -14.37 -69.15
C THR A 33 -34.50 -13.35 -70.18
N ASP A 34 -34.97 -13.43 -71.43
CA ASP A 34 -34.71 -12.43 -72.49
C ASP A 34 -35.52 -11.14 -72.32
N ARG A 35 -36.47 -11.11 -71.37
CA ARG A 35 -37.21 -9.90 -70.95
C ARG A 35 -36.54 -9.14 -69.81
N ILE A 36 -35.39 -9.58 -69.33
CA ILE A 36 -34.59 -8.83 -68.35
C ILE A 36 -34.00 -7.64 -69.10
N THR A 37 -34.59 -6.47 -68.89
CA THR A 37 -34.19 -5.21 -69.51
C THR A 37 -32.83 -4.74 -68.94
N PRO A 38 -32.16 -3.75 -69.57
CA PRO A 38 -31.01 -3.08 -68.96
C PRO A 38 -31.33 -2.46 -67.59
N SER A 39 -32.59 -2.09 -67.34
CA SER A 39 -33.10 -1.60 -66.05
C SER A 39 -33.04 -2.70 -64.98
N ASP A 40 -33.47 -3.92 -65.32
CA ASP A 40 -33.42 -5.06 -64.41
C ASP A 40 -31.97 -5.50 -64.11
N HIS A 41 -31.05 -5.36 -65.07
CA HIS A 41 -29.61 -5.59 -64.82
C HIS A 41 -29.01 -4.55 -63.88
N GLN A 42 -29.45 -3.30 -63.99
CA GLN A 42 -29.04 -2.22 -63.10
C GLN A 42 -29.62 -2.42 -61.70
N GLU A 43 -30.90 -2.76 -61.56
CA GLU A 43 -31.53 -3.10 -60.28
C GLU A 43 -30.90 -4.35 -59.61
N ILE A 44 -30.60 -5.40 -60.37
CA ILE A 44 -29.90 -6.60 -59.87
C ILE A 44 -28.46 -6.25 -59.47
N GLY A 45 -27.79 -5.37 -60.23
CA GLY A 45 -26.46 -4.86 -59.92
C GLY A 45 -26.42 -4.00 -58.66
N GLU A 46 -27.38 -3.08 -58.51
CA GLU A 46 -27.57 -2.22 -57.34
C GLU A 46 -27.93 -3.05 -56.10
N PHE A 47 -28.81 -4.06 -56.24
CA PHE A 47 -29.15 -5.00 -55.17
C PHE A 47 -27.95 -5.87 -54.75
N ARG A 48 -27.15 -6.36 -55.70
CA ARG A 48 -25.89 -7.08 -55.40
C ARG A 48 -24.86 -6.16 -54.73
N GLY A 49 -24.75 -4.91 -55.17
CA GLY A 49 -23.89 -3.90 -54.56
C GLY A 49 -24.30 -3.62 -53.12
N PHE A 50 -25.58 -3.35 -52.88
CA PHE A 50 -26.14 -3.11 -51.56
C PHE A 50 -25.96 -4.31 -50.61
N ARG A 51 -26.22 -5.53 -51.11
CA ARG A 51 -25.98 -6.76 -50.34
C ARG A 51 -24.52 -6.90 -49.95
N THR A 52 -23.59 -6.65 -50.87
CA THR A 52 -22.15 -6.74 -50.60
C THR A 52 -21.70 -5.69 -49.58
N LEU A 53 -22.25 -4.46 -49.67
CA LEU A 53 -21.97 -3.38 -48.72
C LEU A 53 -22.43 -3.73 -47.30
N ILE A 54 -23.64 -4.26 -47.14
CA ILE A 54 -24.15 -4.66 -45.81
C ILE A 54 -23.40 -5.89 -45.27
N GLU A 55 -23.05 -6.84 -46.14
CA GLU A 55 -22.35 -8.05 -45.73
C GLU A 55 -20.92 -7.76 -45.24
N THR A 56 -20.26 -6.77 -45.84
CA THR A 56 -18.91 -6.34 -45.47
C THR A 56 -18.89 -5.19 -44.45
N ALA A 57 -20.07 -4.69 -44.06
CA ALA A 57 -20.17 -3.62 -43.08
C ALA A 57 -19.60 -4.08 -41.74
N PRO A 58 -18.79 -3.25 -41.06
CA PRO A 58 -18.26 -3.58 -39.74
C PRO A 58 -19.36 -3.57 -38.66
N GLN A 59 -20.49 -2.90 -38.94
CA GLN A 59 -21.64 -2.85 -38.05
C GLN A 59 -22.43 -4.15 -38.15
N ALA A 60 -22.84 -4.68 -37.01
CA ALA A 60 -23.74 -5.82 -36.96
C ALA A 60 -25.14 -5.38 -37.39
N ILE A 61 -25.70 -6.03 -38.40
CA ILE A 61 -26.99 -5.70 -39.00
C ILE A 61 -27.85 -6.97 -39.06
N GLY A 62 -29.08 -6.87 -38.59
CA GLY A 62 -30.07 -7.94 -38.67
C GLY A 62 -31.43 -7.42 -39.14
N ILE A 63 -32.14 -8.21 -39.94
CA ILE A 63 -33.50 -7.93 -40.39
C ILE A 63 -34.39 -9.07 -39.92
N ILE A 64 -35.57 -8.71 -39.44
CA ILE A 64 -36.60 -9.62 -38.93
C ILE A 64 -37.94 -9.36 -39.61
N THR A 65 -38.79 -10.38 -39.67
CA THR A 65 -40.21 -10.22 -39.98
C THR A 65 -40.92 -9.50 -38.83
N LEU A 66 -42.16 -9.06 -39.06
CA LEU A 66 -43.00 -8.49 -37.99
C LEU A 66 -43.31 -9.50 -36.87
N ASP A 67 -43.33 -10.80 -37.20
CA ASP A 67 -43.45 -11.90 -36.24
C ASP A 67 -42.11 -12.24 -35.56
N GLY A 68 -41.06 -11.46 -35.82
CA GLY A 68 -39.78 -11.55 -35.15
C GLY A 68 -38.83 -12.66 -35.60
N ILE A 69 -39.06 -13.23 -36.78
CA ILE A 69 -38.18 -14.22 -37.39
C ILE A 69 -37.05 -13.52 -38.15
N ILE A 70 -35.80 -13.87 -37.87
CA ILE A 70 -34.62 -13.29 -38.53
C ILE A 70 -34.59 -13.75 -39.99
N THR A 71 -34.70 -12.80 -40.92
CA THR A 71 -34.63 -13.05 -42.37
C THR A 71 -33.25 -12.74 -42.93
N TYR A 72 -32.49 -11.89 -42.25
CA TYR A 72 -31.13 -11.53 -42.63
C TYR A 72 -30.28 -11.23 -41.39
N ALA A 73 -29.01 -11.63 -41.44
CA ALA A 73 -27.99 -11.30 -40.47
C ALA A 73 -26.65 -11.27 -41.21
N ASN A 74 -25.92 -10.16 -41.15
CA ASN A 74 -24.60 -10.09 -41.77
C ASN A 74 -23.54 -10.83 -40.93
N ALA A 75 -22.37 -11.07 -41.53
CA ALA A 75 -21.24 -11.73 -40.86
C ALA A 75 -20.84 -11.07 -39.52
N ALA A 76 -20.93 -9.73 -39.42
CA ALA A 76 -20.64 -9.00 -38.19
C ALA A 76 -21.66 -9.32 -37.07
N PHE A 77 -22.96 -9.40 -37.38
CA PHE A 77 -23.98 -9.75 -36.39
C PHE A 77 -23.90 -11.20 -35.92
N CYS A 78 -23.66 -12.14 -36.85
CA CYS A 78 -23.38 -13.54 -36.51
C CYS A 78 -22.17 -13.66 -35.55
N SER A 79 -21.09 -12.94 -35.86
CA SER A 79 -19.87 -12.92 -35.03
C SER A 79 -20.10 -12.28 -33.65
N LEU A 80 -20.89 -11.21 -33.57
CA LEU A 80 -21.22 -10.49 -32.33
C LEU A 80 -21.92 -11.40 -31.30
N ILE A 81 -22.87 -12.20 -31.79
CA ILE A 81 -23.71 -13.09 -30.97
C ILE A 81 -23.06 -14.50 -30.82
N GLY A 82 -22.16 -14.88 -31.72
CA GLY A 82 -21.45 -16.16 -31.68
C GLY A 82 -22.23 -17.33 -32.30
N TYR A 83 -23.15 -17.04 -33.22
CA TYR A 83 -23.83 -18.06 -34.02
C TYR A 83 -23.31 -18.05 -35.45
N ASP A 84 -23.17 -19.24 -36.03
CA ASP A 84 -22.73 -19.39 -37.43
C ASP A 84 -23.83 -18.97 -38.42
N ALA A 85 -25.10 -19.15 -38.04
CA ALA A 85 -26.27 -18.71 -38.80
C ALA A 85 -27.43 -18.38 -37.87
N LEU A 86 -28.11 -17.28 -38.14
CA LEU A 86 -29.27 -16.79 -37.38
C LEU A 86 -30.58 -16.80 -38.17
N ILE A 87 -30.51 -16.97 -39.50
CA ILE A 87 -31.67 -16.90 -40.40
C ILE A 87 -32.67 -18.01 -40.05
N GLY A 88 -33.96 -17.65 -39.95
CA GLY A 88 -35.07 -18.53 -39.62
C GLY A 88 -35.33 -18.67 -38.12
N ALA A 89 -34.42 -18.19 -37.26
CA ALA A 89 -34.62 -18.23 -35.83
C ALA A 89 -35.42 -17.02 -35.33
N HIS A 90 -36.12 -17.18 -34.21
CA HIS A 90 -36.89 -16.10 -33.60
C HIS A 90 -36.00 -15.23 -32.70
N MET A 91 -36.07 -13.90 -32.82
CA MET A 91 -35.14 -12.96 -32.17
C MET A 91 -35.10 -13.07 -30.63
N THR A 92 -36.17 -13.59 -30.00
CA THR A 92 -36.24 -13.76 -28.54
C THR A 92 -35.18 -14.74 -28.02
N MET A 93 -34.64 -15.61 -28.88
CA MET A 93 -33.51 -16.47 -28.51
C MET A 93 -32.25 -15.67 -28.12
N LEU A 94 -32.13 -14.45 -28.64
CA LEU A 94 -31.03 -13.51 -28.40
C LEU A 94 -31.21 -12.68 -27.13
N HIS A 95 -32.29 -12.93 -26.37
CA HIS A 95 -32.62 -12.17 -25.17
C HIS A 95 -32.76 -13.11 -23.98
N PHE A 96 -32.55 -12.58 -22.78
CA PHE A 96 -32.87 -13.29 -21.54
C PHE A 96 -34.39 -13.21 -21.29
N GLU A 97 -34.94 -14.18 -20.58
CA GLU A 97 -36.39 -14.25 -20.30
C GLU A 97 -36.89 -12.99 -19.56
N GLU A 98 -36.08 -12.49 -18.63
CA GLU A 98 -36.33 -11.26 -17.87
C GLU A 98 -36.39 -10.00 -18.75
N ASP A 99 -35.70 -10.01 -19.90
CA ASP A 99 -35.59 -8.86 -20.80
C ASP A 99 -36.70 -8.86 -21.89
N LEU A 100 -37.52 -9.92 -21.99
CA LEU A 100 -38.58 -10.06 -23.00
C LEU A 100 -39.69 -9.00 -22.91
N PRO A 101 -40.18 -8.59 -21.71
CA PRO A 101 -41.17 -7.52 -21.61
C PRO A 101 -40.64 -6.18 -22.15
N ALA A 102 -39.37 -5.87 -21.89
CA ALA A 102 -38.72 -4.67 -22.40
C ALA A 102 -38.55 -4.74 -23.93
N LEU A 103 -38.15 -5.90 -24.46
CA LEU A 103 -38.10 -6.13 -25.91
C LEU A 103 -39.47 -5.88 -26.57
N GLN A 104 -40.56 -6.37 -25.99
CA GLN A 104 -41.90 -6.19 -26.53
C GLN A 104 -42.31 -4.71 -26.56
N ALA A 105 -42.00 -3.95 -25.51
CA ALA A 105 -42.23 -2.50 -25.48
C ALA A 105 -41.40 -1.79 -26.56
N ASN A 106 -40.12 -2.13 -26.70
CA ASN A 106 -39.25 -1.55 -27.73
C ASN A 106 -39.75 -1.84 -29.15
N ILE A 107 -40.28 -3.05 -29.40
CA ILE A 107 -40.89 -3.39 -30.70
C ILE A 107 -42.13 -2.52 -30.96
N GLN A 108 -42.99 -2.31 -29.97
CA GLN A 108 -44.14 -1.43 -30.09
C GLN A 108 -43.72 0.01 -30.40
N ASP A 109 -42.67 0.51 -29.76
CA ASP A 109 -42.11 1.84 -30.02
C ASP A 109 -41.61 1.96 -31.47
N VAL A 110 -40.89 0.95 -32.00
CA VAL A 110 -40.48 0.95 -33.41
C VAL A 110 -41.70 0.95 -34.35
N MET A 111 -42.74 0.18 -34.02
CA MET A 111 -43.94 0.10 -34.86
C MET A 111 -44.75 1.41 -34.89
N HIS A 112 -44.87 2.09 -33.75
CA HIS A 112 -45.62 3.34 -33.63
C HIS A 112 -44.82 4.56 -34.08
N HIS A 113 -43.55 4.65 -33.72
CA HIS A 113 -42.71 5.82 -33.95
C HIS A 113 -41.74 5.66 -35.13
N GLY A 114 -41.65 4.46 -35.71
CA GLY A 114 -40.81 4.14 -36.85
C GLY A 114 -39.35 3.84 -36.50
N VAL A 115 -38.88 4.26 -35.33
CA VAL A 115 -37.50 4.09 -34.87
C VAL A 115 -37.46 3.94 -33.35
N TRP A 116 -36.52 3.12 -32.87
CA TRP A 116 -36.14 3.04 -31.47
C TRP A 116 -34.62 3.04 -31.36
N ARG A 117 -34.09 3.72 -30.34
CA ARG A 117 -32.66 3.78 -30.04
C ARG A 117 -32.46 3.56 -28.56
N GLY A 118 -31.60 2.63 -28.20
CA GLY A 118 -31.34 2.33 -26.80
C GLY A 118 -30.18 1.38 -26.59
N VAL A 119 -29.87 1.13 -25.33
CA VAL A 119 -28.91 0.11 -24.93
C VAL A 119 -29.70 -1.08 -24.42
N ALA A 120 -29.36 -2.27 -24.89
CA ALA A 120 -29.92 -3.52 -24.44
C ALA A 120 -28.81 -4.55 -24.23
N ARG A 121 -29.12 -5.62 -23.53
CA ARG A 121 -28.22 -6.73 -23.33
C ARG A 121 -28.72 -7.92 -24.14
N LEU A 122 -27.90 -8.41 -25.05
CA LEU A 122 -28.19 -9.62 -25.81
C LEU A 122 -27.51 -10.82 -25.18
N ARG A 123 -28.05 -12.00 -25.45
CA ARG A 123 -27.52 -13.30 -25.04
C ARG A 123 -26.79 -13.94 -26.20
N ARG A 124 -25.51 -14.25 -26.01
CA ARG A 124 -24.68 -14.99 -26.95
C ARG A 124 -25.00 -16.49 -26.94
N ARG A 125 -24.50 -17.23 -27.93
CA ARG A 125 -24.66 -18.69 -28.03
C ARG A 125 -24.20 -19.45 -26.79
N ASP A 126 -23.12 -19.00 -26.15
CA ASP A 126 -22.56 -19.59 -24.94
C ASP A 126 -23.33 -19.22 -23.66
N GLY A 127 -24.40 -18.43 -23.77
CA GLY A 127 -25.21 -17.93 -22.67
C GLY A 127 -24.68 -16.65 -22.02
N SER A 128 -23.51 -16.16 -22.42
CA SER A 128 -22.97 -14.90 -21.89
C SER A 128 -23.76 -13.69 -22.39
N ALA A 129 -23.74 -12.63 -21.59
CA ALA A 129 -24.36 -11.37 -21.93
C ALA A 129 -23.41 -10.46 -22.70
N ILE A 130 -23.93 -9.76 -23.71
CA ILE A 130 -23.23 -8.70 -24.43
C ILE A 130 -24.05 -7.40 -24.39
N PRO A 131 -23.50 -6.29 -23.88
CA PRO A 131 -24.15 -4.99 -23.95
C PRO A 131 -24.04 -4.42 -25.37
N VAL A 132 -25.16 -4.04 -25.96
CA VAL A 132 -25.23 -3.49 -27.30
C VAL A 132 -26.03 -2.20 -27.33
N ARG A 133 -25.56 -1.22 -28.10
CA ARG A 133 -26.39 -0.09 -28.54
C ARG A 133 -27.14 -0.54 -29.79
N ILE A 134 -28.45 -0.38 -29.79
CA ILE A 134 -29.33 -0.82 -30.86
C ILE A 134 -29.99 0.42 -31.46
N ASN A 135 -29.90 0.54 -32.78
CA ASN A 135 -30.73 1.42 -33.59
C ASN A 135 -31.67 0.55 -34.41
N ALA A 136 -32.95 0.50 -34.02
CA ALA A 136 -33.97 -0.30 -34.69
C ALA A 136 -34.94 0.59 -35.48
N PHE A 137 -35.34 0.16 -36.67
CA PHE A 137 -36.28 0.89 -37.52
C PHE A 137 -37.17 -0.06 -38.31
N VAL A 138 -38.37 0.41 -38.63
CA VAL A 138 -39.35 -0.32 -39.42
C VAL A 138 -39.12 -0.09 -40.91
N ILE A 139 -39.18 -1.17 -41.70
CA ILE A 139 -39.16 -1.14 -43.15
C ILE A 139 -40.62 -1.22 -43.61
N ARG A 140 -41.00 -0.30 -44.50
CA ARG A 140 -42.35 -0.20 -45.06
C ARG A 140 -42.34 -0.43 -46.57
N ASP A 141 -43.42 -0.96 -47.11
CA ASP A 141 -43.63 -1.04 -48.55
C ASP A 141 -44.04 0.32 -49.16
N ASP A 142 -44.26 0.35 -50.48
CA ASP A 142 -44.64 1.54 -51.23
C ASP A 142 -46.01 2.12 -50.80
N ASP A 143 -46.87 1.29 -50.21
CA ASP A 143 -48.17 1.67 -49.65
C ASP A 143 -48.07 2.14 -48.18
N GLY A 144 -46.85 2.18 -47.62
CA GLY A 144 -46.56 2.62 -46.26
C GLY A 144 -46.84 1.58 -45.17
N GLN A 145 -47.21 0.35 -45.54
CA GLN A 145 -47.46 -0.73 -44.60
C GLN A 145 -46.15 -1.32 -44.09
N PRO A 146 -46.02 -1.62 -42.78
CA PRO A 146 -44.82 -2.25 -42.25
C PRO A 146 -44.68 -3.67 -42.79
N VAL A 147 -43.48 -4.02 -43.25
CA VAL A 147 -43.18 -5.35 -43.83
C VAL A 147 -42.04 -6.08 -43.10
N ALA A 148 -41.13 -5.35 -42.46
CA ALA A 148 -40.02 -5.90 -41.71
C ALA A 148 -39.51 -4.88 -40.69
N MET A 149 -38.64 -5.32 -39.79
CA MET A 149 -37.86 -4.45 -38.92
C MET A 149 -36.39 -4.79 -39.06
N THR A 150 -35.54 -3.81 -38.86
CA THR A 150 -34.09 -3.99 -38.91
C THR A 150 -33.44 -3.34 -37.71
N GLY A 151 -32.35 -3.94 -37.25
CA GLY A 151 -31.54 -3.48 -36.13
C GLY A 151 -30.09 -3.36 -36.56
N ILE A 152 -29.48 -2.24 -36.17
CA ILE A 152 -28.03 -2.04 -36.22
C ILE A 152 -27.53 -2.12 -34.77
N PHE A 153 -26.53 -2.97 -34.55
CA PHE A 153 -26.00 -3.31 -33.23
C PHE A 153 -24.54 -2.88 -33.13
N GLU A 154 -24.22 -2.14 -32.08
CA GLU A 154 -22.87 -1.72 -31.73
C GLU A 154 -22.47 -2.35 -30.39
N ASP A 155 -21.34 -3.05 -30.35
CA ASP A 155 -20.81 -3.65 -29.13
C ASP A 155 -20.27 -2.57 -28.18
N LEU A 156 -20.82 -2.47 -26.97
CA LEU A 156 -20.36 -1.53 -25.95
C LEU A 156 -19.38 -2.15 -24.95
N THR A 157 -18.98 -3.41 -25.14
CA THR A 157 -18.18 -4.16 -24.17
C THR A 157 -16.87 -3.45 -23.83
N GLU A 158 -16.10 -3.04 -24.84
CA GLU A 158 -14.80 -2.39 -24.62
C GLU A 158 -14.94 -0.95 -24.10
N GLU A 159 -16.02 -0.26 -24.45
CA GLU A 159 -16.32 1.08 -23.94
C GLU A 159 -16.64 1.03 -22.45
N LEU A 160 -17.59 0.18 -22.06
CA LEU A 160 -17.97 -0.01 -20.65
C LEU A 160 -16.82 -0.57 -19.81
N ARG A 161 -16.01 -1.49 -20.35
CA ARG A 161 -14.79 -1.98 -19.65
C ARG A 161 -13.78 -0.87 -19.43
N ARG A 162 -13.60 0.03 -20.40
CA ARG A 162 -12.70 1.18 -20.26
C ARG A 162 -13.22 2.16 -19.22
N GLU A 163 -14.51 2.47 -19.25
CA GLU A 163 -15.16 3.34 -18.26
C GLU A 163 -15.08 2.77 -16.84
N GLU A 164 -15.42 1.49 -16.66
CA GLU A 164 -15.36 0.83 -15.35
C GLU A 164 -13.93 0.79 -14.81
N ARG A 165 -12.94 0.52 -15.67
CA ARG A 165 -11.52 0.55 -15.29
C ARG A 165 -11.06 1.96 -14.90
N LEU A 166 -11.51 3.00 -15.60
CA LEU A 166 -11.22 4.39 -15.24
C LEU A 166 -11.86 4.74 -13.90
N ARG A 167 -13.14 4.43 -13.70
CA ARG A 167 -13.84 4.64 -12.43
C ARG A 167 -13.16 3.93 -11.27
N LEU A 168 -12.74 2.67 -11.48
CA LEU A 168 -12.00 1.92 -10.47
C LEU A 168 -10.66 2.60 -10.14
N PHE A 169 -9.93 3.06 -11.15
CA PHE A 169 -8.67 3.78 -10.94
C PHE A 169 -8.86 5.10 -10.19
N GLU A 170 -9.86 5.90 -10.56
CA GLU A 170 -10.24 7.12 -9.85
C GLU A 170 -10.57 6.82 -8.39
N ALA A 171 -11.38 5.78 -8.13
CA ALA A 171 -11.72 5.37 -6.78
C ALA A 171 -10.49 4.94 -5.96
N LEU A 172 -9.55 4.21 -6.57
CA LEU A 172 -8.30 3.80 -5.90
C LEU A 172 -7.43 4.99 -5.52
N VAL A 173 -7.32 6.00 -6.40
CA VAL A 173 -6.52 7.19 -6.13
C VAL A 173 -7.21 8.10 -5.09
N GLU A 174 -8.51 8.32 -5.21
CA GLU A 174 -9.26 9.18 -4.28
C GLU A 174 -9.34 8.60 -2.86
N ASN A 175 -9.43 7.28 -2.73
CA ASN A 175 -9.50 6.61 -1.43
C ASN A 175 -8.14 6.11 -0.92
N ALA A 176 -7.03 6.47 -1.57
CA ALA A 176 -5.71 6.13 -1.09
C ALA A 176 -5.43 6.81 0.26
N PRO A 177 -4.81 6.12 1.23
CA PRO A 177 -4.48 6.72 2.53
C PRO A 177 -3.37 7.75 2.44
N ASP A 178 -2.44 7.58 1.49
CA ASP A 178 -1.37 8.54 1.22
C ASP A 178 -1.89 9.67 0.33
N ALA A 179 -1.35 10.86 0.55
CA ALA A 179 -1.61 12.01 -0.31
C ALA A 179 -0.98 11.76 -1.69
N ILE A 180 -1.79 11.84 -2.74
CA ILE A 180 -1.37 11.66 -4.14
C ILE A 180 -1.62 12.96 -4.89
N GLY A 181 -0.57 13.45 -5.56
CA GLY A 181 -0.62 14.67 -6.36
C GLY A 181 0.04 14.50 -7.72
N VAL A 182 -0.43 15.30 -8.67
CA VAL A 182 0.25 15.50 -9.96
C VAL A 182 0.51 16.99 -10.13
N ALA A 183 1.73 17.34 -10.53
CA ALA A 183 2.14 18.69 -10.84
C ALA A 183 2.76 18.79 -12.24
N ASP A 184 2.78 19.99 -12.80
CA ASP A 184 3.61 20.29 -13.97
C ASP A 184 5.12 20.24 -13.62
N PHE A 185 5.98 20.35 -14.62
CA PHE A 185 7.44 20.37 -14.42
C PHE A 185 7.96 21.57 -13.61
N LYS A 186 7.13 22.61 -13.43
CA LYS A 186 7.45 23.78 -12.59
C LYS A 186 7.02 23.58 -11.13
N GLY A 187 6.34 22.47 -10.83
CA GLY A 187 5.83 22.14 -9.51
C GLY A 187 4.42 22.67 -9.22
N ASN A 188 3.71 23.23 -10.21
CA ASN A 188 2.34 23.68 -10.01
C ASN A 188 1.39 22.49 -10.01
N ILE A 189 0.58 22.36 -8.96
CA ILE A 189 -0.30 21.21 -8.75
C ILE A 189 -1.47 21.27 -9.73
N ILE A 190 -1.68 20.19 -10.47
CA ILE A 190 -2.77 20.00 -11.44
C ILE A 190 -3.84 19.07 -10.87
N TYR A 191 -3.46 18.17 -9.97
CA TYR A 191 -4.37 17.21 -9.34
C TYR A 191 -3.90 16.92 -7.91
N ALA A 192 -4.87 16.75 -7.00
CA ALA A 192 -4.66 16.36 -5.61
C ALA A 192 -5.85 15.52 -5.13
N ASN A 193 -5.60 14.29 -4.70
CA ASN A 193 -6.64 13.42 -4.16
C ASN A 193 -7.18 13.91 -2.80
N ALA A 194 -8.25 13.31 -2.31
CA ALA A 194 -8.85 13.64 -1.02
C ALA A 194 -7.85 13.61 0.16
N ALA A 195 -6.95 12.62 0.21
CA ALA A 195 -5.94 12.52 1.27
C ALA A 195 -4.94 13.68 1.24
N TYR A 196 -4.54 14.16 0.06
CA TYR A 196 -3.64 15.30 -0.09
C TYR A 196 -4.31 16.61 0.34
N GLN A 197 -5.56 16.79 -0.04
CA GLN A 197 -6.37 17.92 0.40
C GLN A 197 -6.51 17.95 1.93
N ALA A 198 -6.77 16.79 2.54
CA ALA A 198 -6.86 16.65 4.00
C ALA A 198 -5.52 16.87 4.71
N LEU A 199 -4.43 16.30 4.17
CA LEU A 199 -3.09 16.40 4.75
C LEU A 199 -2.59 17.84 4.83
N THR A 200 -2.87 18.65 3.81
CA THR A 200 -2.39 20.05 3.75
C THR A 200 -3.41 21.06 4.28
N GLY A 201 -4.70 20.72 4.26
CA GLY A 201 -5.80 21.59 4.69
C GLY A 201 -6.19 22.68 3.69
N TYR A 202 -5.60 22.71 2.49
CA TYR A 202 -5.91 23.72 1.46
C TYR A 202 -7.15 23.36 0.62
N GLY A 203 -7.58 22.10 0.60
CA GLY A 203 -8.72 21.67 -0.21
C GLY A 203 -8.48 21.90 -1.70
N GLU A 204 -9.51 22.37 -2.41
CA GLU A 204 -9.43 22.69 -3.85
C GLU A 204 -8.43 23.80 -4.18
N GLN A 205 -8.05 24.64 -3.21
CA GLN A 205 -7.07 25.72 -3.41
C GLN A 205 -5.68 25.19 -3.77
N LEU A 206 -5.39 23.89 -3.52
CA LEU A 206 -4.16 23.25 -3.95
C LEU A 206 -3.93 23.36 -5.45
N ILE A 207 -5.00 23.30 -6.26
CA ILE A 207 -4.85 23.32 -7.71
C ILE A 207 -4.33 24.69 -8.15
N GLY A 208 -3.18 24.69 -8.82
CA GLY A 208 -2.45 25.88 -9.25
C GLY A 208 -1.43 26.41 -8.23
N MET A 209 -1.46 25.96 -6.98
CA MET A 209 -0.38 26.26 -6.02
C MET A 209 0.91 25.53 -6.41
N ASN A 210 2.05 26.10 -6.04
CA ASN A 210 3.31 25.41 -6.21
C ASN A 210 3.58 24.47 -5.03
N GLY A 211 3.97 23.23 -5.32
CA GLY A 211 4.23 22.19 -4.31
C GLY A 211 5.34 22.53 -3.31
N PHE A 212 6.15 23.56 -3.58
CA PHE A 212 7.20 24.05 -2.67
C PHE A 212 6.71 25.16 -1.74
N ASP A 213 5.58 25.81 -2.03
CA ASP A 213 5.11 26.99 -1.29
C ASP A 213 4.74 26.69 0.17
N TYR A 214 4.32 25.46 0.46
CA TYR A 214 3.96 25.01 1.80
C TYR A 214 5.01 24.10 2.44
N VAL A 215 6.17 23.88 1.80
CA VAL A 215 7.33 23.25 2.46
C VAL A 215 7.97 24.28 3.38
N VAL A 216 8.44 23.87 4.57
CA VAL A 216 9.12 24.81 5.48
C VAL A 216 10.41 25.35 4.85
N GLU A 217 10.68 26.64 5.05
CA GLU A 217 11.77 27.38 4.39
C GLU A 217 13.16 26.75 4.60
N GLU A 218 13.42 26.24 5.81
CA GLU A 218 14.66 25.54 6.17
C GLU A 218 14.96 24.33 5.27
N GLU A 219 13.93 23.75 4.65
CA GLU A 219 14.01 22.51 3.88
C GLU A 219 13.82 22.71 2.37
N HIS A 220 13.64 23.96 1.91
CA HIS A 220 13.57 24.30 0.49
C HIS A 220 14.78 23.81 -0.30
N ARG A 221 15.97 23.83 0.30
CA ARG A 221 17.20 23.33 -0.34
C ARG A 221 17.13 21.83 -0.63
N SER A 222 16.61 21.04 0.30
CA SER A 222 16.43 19.60 0.11
C SER A 222 15.40 19.29 -0.98
N ALA A 223 14.33 20.09 -1.02
CA ALA A 223 13.29 20.00 -2.03
C ALA A 223 13.83 20.33 -3.45
N GLN A 224 14.70 21.34 -3.57
CA GLN A 224 15.39 21.66 -4.84
C GLN A 224 16.31 20.54 -5.31
N ILE A 225 17.04 19.88 -4.41
CA ILE A 225 17.87 18.72 -4.76
C ILE A 225 17.00 17.58 -5.28
N ALA A 226 15.84 17.34 -4.67
CA ALA A 226 14.90 16.34 -5.15
C ALA A 226 14.37 16.65 -6.56
N LEU A 227 14.02 17.91 -6.86
CA LEU A 227 13.66 18.33 -8.21
C LEU A 227 14.75 18.07 -9.25
N ALA A 228 16.00 18.38 -8.91
CA ALA A 228 17.13 18.16 -9.82
C ALA A 228 17.26 16.66 -10.20
N ARG A 229 17.00 15.75 -9.25
CA ARG A 229 17.00 14.30 -9.53
C ARG A 229 15.86 13.90 -10.47
N LEU A 230 14.68 14.52 -10.35
CA LEU A 230 13.56 14.28 -11.26
C LEU A 230 13.89 14.71 -12.69
N ALA A 231 14.62 15.82 -12.86
CA ALA A 231 15.08 16.28 -14.18
C ALA A 231 16.07 15.30 -14.84
N GLU A 232 16.81 14.52 -14.05
CA GLU A 232 17.66 13.42 -14.53
C GLU A 232 16.88 12.13 -14.81
N GLY A 233 15.54 12.13 -14.67
CA GLY A 233 14.70 10.95 -14.83
C GLY A 233 14.76 9.96 -13.67
N LYS A 234 15.30 10.37 -12.51
CA LYS A 234 15.41 9.52 -11.31
C LYS A 234 14.28 9.85 -10.33
N ALA A 235 13.80 8.82 -9.64
CA ALA A 235 12.91 9.00 -8.50
C ALA A 235 13.61 9.81 -7.38
N ALA A 236 12.84 10.67 -6.72
CA ALA A 236 13.30 11.44 -5.57
C ALA A 236 12.51 11.05 -4.33
N PHE A 237 13.22 10.87 -3.21
CA PHE A 237 12.67 10.51 -1.92
C PHE A 237 13.25 11.45 -0.88
N LEU A 238 12.42 12.02 -0.02
CA LEU A 238 12.90 12.84 1.08
C LEU A 238 11.91 12.86 2.25
N GLU A 239 12.43 12.93 3.47
CA GLU A 239 11.67 13.35 4.63
C GLU A 239 11.72 14.87 4.71
N THR A 240 10.56 15.51 4.82
CA THR A 240 10.44 16.96 4.98
C THR A 240 9.32 17.33 5.93
N ARG A 241 9.23 18.60 6.31
CA ARG A 241 8.15 19.19 7.06
C ARG A 241 7.36 20.12 6.15
N ILE A 242 6.05 19.95 6.15
CA ILE A 242 5.12 20.84 5.47
C ILE A 242 4.35 21.67 6.48
N ARG A 243 3.92 22.85 6.06
CA ARG A 243 3.05 23.74 6.80
C ARG A 243 1.63 23.61 6.25
N ARG A 244 0.70 23.16 7.09
CA ARG A 244 -0.72 23.13 6.75
C ARG A 244 -1.27 24.56 6.66
N LYS A 245 -2.46 24.70 6.07
CA LYS A 245 -3.16 26.00 5.96
C LYS A 245 -3.44 26.65 7.32
N ASP A 246 -3.65 25.86 8.37
CA ASP A 246 -3.86 26.35 9.74
C ASP A 246 -2.55 26.78 10.45
N GLY A 247 -1.40 26.64 9.78
CA GLY A 247 -0.08 26.96 10.30
C GLY A 247 0.63 25.82 11.03
N SER A 248 -0.04 24.69 11.30
CA SER A 248 0.59 23.53 11.92
C SER A 248 1.66 22.91 11.02
N ILE A 249 2.71 22.36 11.63
CA ILE A 249 3.83 21.75 10.92
C ILE A 249 3.75 20.24 11.08
N VAL A 250 3.84 19.53 9.97
CA VAL A 250 3.71 18.07 9.92
C VAL A 250 4.89 17.46 9.20
N PRO A 251 5.58 16.48 9.80
CA PRO A 251 6.60 15.71 9.11
C PRO A 251 5.95 14.76 8.10
N VAL A 252 6.46 14.77 6.88
CA VAL A 252 6.01 13.92 5.78
C VAL A 252 7.18 13.21 5.12
N PHE A 253 6.93 11.99 4.65
CA PHE A 253 7.81 11.32 3.72
C PHE A 253 7.26 11.49 2.31
N ALA A 254 8.02 12.19 1.46
CA ALA A 254 7.64 12.50 0.10
C ALA A 254 8.40 11.62 -0.89
N THR A 255 7.68 11.05 -1.86
CA THR A 255 8.23 10.29 -2.98
C THR A 255 7.73 10.89 -4.28
N MET A 256 8.62 11.16 -5.23
CA MET A 256 8.28 11.82 -6.49
C MET A 256 8.92 11.10 -7.67
N TYR A 257 8.20 11.08 -8.79
CA TYR A 257 8.64 10.53 -10.08
C TYR A 257 8.28 11.50 -11.22
N ALA A 258 9.15 11.58 -12.22
CA ALA A 258 8.85 12.26 -13.47
C ALA A 258 8.21 11.28 -14.46
N GLN A 259 7.06 11.66 -15.03
CA GLN A 259 6.31 10.87 -16.01
C GLN A 259 6.09 11.71 -17.27
N PRO A 260 6.62 11.28 -18.44
CA PRO A 260 6.31 11.93 -19.70
C PRO A 260 4.85 11.72 -20.08
N THR A 261 4.23 12.78 -20.56
CA THR A 261 2.92 12.76 -21.23
C THR A 261 3.05 12.25 -22.67
N PRO A 262 1.94 11.86 -23.33
CA PRO A 262 1.96 11.53 -24.76
C PRO A 262 2.52 12.65 -25.66
N GLY A 263 2.42 13.91 -25.22
CA GLY A 263 2.98 15.08 -25.93
C GLY A 263 4.45 15.35 -25.64
N GLY A 264 5.12 14.56 -24.79
CA GLY A 264 6.53 14.71 -24.44
C GLY A 264 6.83 15.65 -23.26
N GLU A 265 5.84 16.36 -22.73
CA GLU A 265 6.00 17.17 -21.51
C GLU A 265 6.14 16.27 -20.28
N LEU A 266 7.00 16.65 -19.33
CA LEU A 266 7.16 15.94 -18.06
C LEU A 266 6.14 16.43 -17.03
N ARG A 267 5.48 15.47 -16.37
CA ARG A 267 4.68 15.70 -15.16
C ARG A 267 5.37 15.10 -13.96
N ILE A 268 5.19 15.71 -12.80
CA ILE A 268 5.67 15.19 -11.52
C ILE A 268 4.50 14.48 -10.85
N ILE A 269 4.66 13.19 -10.56
CA ILE A 269 3.73 12.42 -9.73
C ILE A 269 4.35 12.32 -8.34
N GLY A 270 3.64 12.83 -7.33
CA GLY A 270 4.09 12.89 -5.94
C GLY A 270 3.18 12.08 -5.02
N PHE A 271 3.80 11.40 -4.07
CA PHE A 271 3.16 10.73 -2.94
C PHE A 271 3.70 11.37 -1.67
N MET A 272 2.83 11.68 -0.72
CA MET A 272 3.22 12.17 0.60
C MET A 272 2.50 11.38 1.69
N ARG A 273 3.28 10.89 2.64
CA ARG A 273 2.78 10.19 3.82
C ARG A 273 3.07 11.02 5.06
N ASP A 274 2.05 11.24 5.89
CA ASP A 274 2.26 11.77 7.24
C ASP A 274 3.00 10.74 8.09
N ILE A 275 4.15 11.12 8.63
CA ILE A 275 4.99 10.25 9.47
C ILE A 275 4.98 10.69 10.94
N SER A 276 4.00 11.52 11.35
CA SER A 276 3.88 11.99 12.73
C SER A 276 3.74 10.85 13.72
N ASP A 277 2.89 9.86 13.42
CA ASP A 277 2.66 8.71 14.29
C ASP A 277 3.91 7.84 14.40
N GLN A 278 4.62 7.64 13.29
CA GLN A 278 5.87 6.91 13.27
C GLN A 278 6.94 7.62 14.12
N LYS A 279 7.11 8.95 13.95
CA LYS A 279 8.08 9.71 14.73
C LYS A 279 7.76 9.72 16.22
N ARG A 280 6.49 9.87 16.61
CA ARG A 280 6.07 9.76 18.01
C ARG A 280 6.37 8.40 18.61
N ALA A 281 6.07 7.32 17.88
CA ALA A 281 6.37 5.97 18.35
C ALA A 281 7.89 5.71 18.47
N GLU A 282 8.70 6.24 17.55
CA GLU A 282 10.16 6.17 17.62
C GLU A 282 10.74 6.94 18.82
N GLU A 283 10.23 8.15 19.07
CA GLU A 283 10.60 8.97 20.22
C GLU A 283 10.21 8.32 21.56
N GLU A 284 8.99 7.80 21.67
CA GLU A 284 8.53 7.05 22.85
C GLU A 284 9.41 5.83 23.12
N ARG A 285 9.72 5.06 22.07
CA ARG A 285 10.60 3.89 22.20
C ARG A 285 12.00 4.30 22.65
N PHE A 286 12.54 5.38 22.10
CA PHE A 286 13.84 5.91 22.49
C PHE A 286 13.84 6.38 23.96
N ALA A 287 12.80 7.09 24.38
CA ALA A 287 12.64 7.55 25.76
C ALA A 287 12.56 6.37 26.76
N LEU A 288 11.76 5.35 26.44
CA LEU A 288 11.67 4.12 27.25
C LEU A 288 13.02 3.40 27.36
N GLN A 289 13.76 3.31 26.26
CA GLN A 289 15.11 2.71 26.28
C GLN A 289 16.07 3.49 27.19
N GLN A 290 16.03 4.83 27.16
CA GLN A 290 16.84 5.66 28.06
C GLN A 290 16.46 5.42 29.53
N GLN A 291 15.17 5.36 29.86
CA GLN A 291 14.71 5.07 31.22
C GLN A 291 15.20 3.71 31.72
N VAL A 292 15.17 2.67 30.87
CA VAL A 292 15.71 1.35 31.22
C VAL A 292 17.22 1.41 31.50
N ILE A 293 17.98 2.13 30.66
CA ILE A 293 19.43 2.29 30.84
C ILE A 293 19.74 3.02 32.15
N GLU A 294 19.00 4.09 32.46
CA GLU A 294 19.17 4.86 33.70
C GLU A 294 18.79 4.04 34.93
N ALA A 295 17.68 3.30 34.89
CA ALA A 295 17.28 2.41 35.97
C ALA A 295 18.33 1.30 36.23
N GLN A 296 18.87 0.69 35.17
CA GLN A 296 19.95 -0.29 35.29
C GLN A 296 21.21 0.33 35.94
N ARG A 297 21.57 1.57 35.56
CA ARG A 297 22.70 2.29 36.17
C ARG A 297 22.45 2.63 37.63
N ALA A 298 21.22 3.00 38.01
CA ALA A 298 20.85 3.29 39.39
C ALA A 298 20.97 2.05 40.29
N VAL A 299 20.44 0.90 39.84
CA VAL A 299 20.54 -0.39 40.56
C VAL A 299 22.01 -0.80 40.74
N ILE A 300 22.85 -0.63 39.70
CA ILE A 300 24.28 -0.90 39.83
C ILE A 300 24.90 0.00 40.91
N ARG A 301 24.57 1.30 40.97
CA ARG A 301 25.09 2.21 42.01
C ARG A 301 24.68 1.79 43.42
N GLU A 302 23.42 1.44 43.63
CA GLU A 302 22.89 1.03 44.93
C GLU A 302 23.55 -0.26 45.46
N LEU A 303 23.88 -1.20 44.57
CA LEU A 303 24.54 -2.47 44.94
C LEU A 303 26.06 -2.35 45.16
N SER A 304 26.68 -1.22 44.84
CA SER A 304 28.15 -1.13 44.69
C SER A 304 28.92 -0.57 45.89
N THR A 305 28.25 0.04 46.88
CA THR A 305 28.85 0.57 48.12
C THR A 305 27.95 0.41 49.36
N PRO A 306 27.37 -0.78 49.62
CA PRO A 306 26.54 -0.98 50.82
C PRO A 306 27.43 -0.90 52.08
N LEU A 307 26.99 -0.17 53.11
CA LEU A 307 27.60 -0.28 54.44
C LEU A 307 26.80 -1.30 55.26
N ILE A 308 27.45 -2.40 55.62
CA ILE A 308 26.84 -3.54 56.30
C ILE A 308 27.34 -3.58 57.76
N PRO A 309 26.47 -3.56 58.78
CA PRO A 309 26.89 -3.80 60.15
C PRO A 309 27.24 -5.28 60.35
N ILE A 310 28.38 -5.57 60.99
CA ILE A 310 28.84 -6.94 61.29
C ILE A 310 28.89 -7.24 62.79
N SER A 311 28.89 -6.21 63.64
CA SER A 311 28.64 -6.28 65.08
C SER A 311 28.12 -4.94 65.59
N ASP A 312 27.84 -4.84 66.89
CA ASP A 312 27.39 -3.60 67.54
C ASP A 312 28.42 -2.46 67.47
N THR A 313 29.69 -2.76 67.18
CA THR A 313 30.77 -1.76 67.09
C THR A 313 31.55 -1.81 65.78
N ALA A 314 31.14 -2.64 64.81
CA ALA A 314 31.87 -2.82 63.56
C ALA A 314 30.97 -2.81 62.31
N VAL A 315 31.39 -2.06 61.30
CA VAL A 315 30.76 -1.98 59.98
C VAL A 315 31.75 -2.39 58.87
N ILE A 316 31.23 -2.88 57.75
CA ILE A 316 32.00 -3.22 56.54
C ILE A 316 31.41 -2.52 55.31
N MET A 317 32.28 -1.95 54.49
CA MET A 317 31.96 -1.38 53.18
C MET A 317 32.77 -2.08 52.09
N PRO A 318 32.19 -3.05 51.36
CA PRO A 318 32.80 -3.58 50.15
C PRO A 318 32.75 -2.57 48.99
N LEU A 319 33.88 -2.41 48.30
CA LEU A 319 34.03 -1.56 47.13
C LEU A 319 34.25 -2.42 45.88
N VAL A 320 33.29 -2.38 44.94
CA VAL A 320 33.31 -3.20 43.73
C VAL A 320 33.32 -2.34 42.46
N GLY A 321 34.25 -2.60 41.54
CA GLY A 321 34.31 -1.93 40.24
C GLY A 321 35.17 -0.66 40.23
N ALA A 322 35.05 0.14 39.16
CA ALA A 322 35.83 1.37 39.00
C ALA A 322 35.33 2.49 39.93
N ILE A 323 36.27 3.23 40.53
CA ILE A 323 35.98 4.35 41.43
C ILE A 323 36.41 5.64 40.73
N ASP A 324 35.45 6.50 40.41
CA ASP A 324 35.69 7.87 39.93
C ASP A 324 35.62 8.88 41.09
N SER A 325 35.89 10.17 40.80
CA SER A 325 35.84 11.25 41.80
C SER A 325 34.48 11.39 42.50
N ALA A 326 33.38 11.24 41.77
CA ALA A 326 32.04 11.37 42.36
C ALA A 326 31.74 10.20 43.30
N ARG A 327 32.10 8.99 42.88
CA ARG A 327 31.95 7.77 43.67
C ARG A 327 32.86 7.77 44.90
N ALA A 328 34.08 8.29 44.78
CA ALA A 328 35.00 8.46 45.91
C ALA A 328 34.41 9.34 47.02
N GLN A 329 33.71 10.43 46.66
CA GLN A 329 33.03 11.27 47.64
C GLN A 329 31.85 10.55 48.30
N GLN A 330 31.03 9.85 47.51
CA GLN A 330 29.91 9.05 48.04
C GLN A 330 30.37 7.97 49.03
N ILE A 331 31.51 7.33 48.77
CA ILE A 331 32.12 6.35 49.68
C ILE A 331 32.46 7.00 51.03
N ILE A 332 33.06 8.20 51.02
CA ILE A 332 33.40 8.93 52.24
C ILE A 332 32.14 9.27 53.02
N ASP A 333 31.14 9.87 52.37
CA ASP A 333 29.92 10.34 53.02
C ASP A 333 29.15 9.16 53.65
N THR A 334 28.96 8.07 52.88
CA THR A 334 28.28 6.85 53.36
C THR A 334 29.02 6.21 54.54
N LEU A 335 30.35 6.20 54.49
CA LEU A 335 31.16 5.61 55.57
C LEU A 335 31.06 6.44 56.85
N LEU A 336 31.12 7.77 56.75
CA LEU A 336 31.05 8.67 57.89
C LEU A 336 29.66 8.68 58.53
N GLU A 337 28.61 8.80 57.72
CA GLU A 337 27.22 8.76 58.18
C GLU A 337 26.92 7.43 58.87
N GLY A 338 27.35 6.32 58.27
CA GLY A 338 27.09 5.02 58.84
C GLY A 338 27.92 4.71 60.08
N VAL A 339 29.19 5.11 60.15
CA VAL A 339 29.99 5.00 61.39
C VAL A 339 29.31 5.75 62.54
N ALA A 340 28.81 6.95 62.29
CA ALA A 340 28.09 7.73 63.29
C ALA A 340 26.73 7.10 63.67
N ALA A 341 25.95 6.66 62.67
CA ALA A 341 24.62 6.08 62.87
C ALA A 341 24.68 4.76 63.65
N TYR A 342 25.61 3.87 63.30
CA TYR A 342 25.81 2.59 63.97
C TYR A 342 26.70 2.69 65.22
N ARG A 343 27.24 3.87 65.54
CA ARG A 343 28.21 4.08 66.64
C ARG A 343 29.37 3.09 66.58
N ALA A 344 29.85 2.83 65.36
CA ALA A 344 30.88 1.85 65.12
C ALA A 344 32.24 2.40 65.57
N ASP A 345 32.97 1.63 66.37
CA ASP A 345 34.37 1.92 66.71
C ASP A 345 35.33 1.44 65.61
N MET A 346 34.83 0.61 64.69
CA MET A 346 35.63 0.05 63.61
C MET A 346 34.88 0.00 62.27
N ALA A 347 35.57 0.41 61.21
CA ALA A 347 35.08 0.37 59.85
C ALA A 347 36.03 -0.41 58.95
N ILE A 348 35.54 -1.45 58.30
CA ILE A 348 36.29 -2.27 57.35
C ILE A 348 35.98 -1.78 55.95
N VAL A 349 36.98 -1.35 55.19
CA VAL A 349 36.83 -0.97 53.78
C VAL A 349 37.50 -2.05 52.94
N ASP A 350 36.70 -2.82 52.19
CA ASP A 350 37.21 -3.91 51.36
C ASP A 350 37.39 -3.48 49.91
N ILE A 351 38.64 -3.40 49.47
CA ILE A 351 38.99 -2.99 48.10
C ILE A 351 39.28 -4.17 47.17
N THR A 352 38.91 -5.40 47.56
CA THR A 352 39.17 -6.62 46.77
C THR A 352 38.63 -6.52 45.33
N GLY A 353 37.48 -5.85 45.16
CA GLY A 353 36.80 -5.65 43.87
C GLY A 353 37.30 -4.46 43.04
N VAL A 354 38.28 -3.69 43.53
CA VAL A 354 38.86 -2.54 42.84
C VAL A 354 40.04 -3.01 41.96
N GLN A 355 39.93 -2.82 40.65
CA GLN A 355 40.90 -3.30 39.66
C GLN A 355 42.10 -2.35 39.49
N VAL A 356 41.84 -1.04 39.50
CA VAL A 356 42.84 0.01 39.28
C VAL A 356 42.71 1.03 40.42
N VAL A 357 43.84 1.35 41.04
CA VAL A 357 43.93 2.41 42.05
C VAL A 357 44.83 3.50 41.50
N ASP A 358 44.26 4.68 41.33
CA ASP A 358 44.99 5.89 40.95
C ASP A 358 45.19 6.82 42.17
N THR A 359 45.82 7.96 41.94
CA THR A 359 46.04 8.99 42.96
C THR A 359 44.74 9.51 43.57
N GLN A 360 43.65 9.56 42.81
CA GLN A 360 42.36 10.06 43.31
C GLN A 360 41.75 9.07 44.30
N VAL A 361 41.67 7.80 43.93
CA VAL A 361 41.15 6.71 44.77
C VAL A 361 41.99 6.57 46.04
N ALA A 362 43.32 6.58 45.91
CA ALA A 362 44.21 6.48 47.05
C ALA A 362 44.02 7.63 48.05
N ASN A 363 43.93 8.86 47.56
CA ASN A 363 43.68 10.03 48.41
C ASN A 363 42.28 10.00 49.05
N ALA A 364 41.28 9.48 48.34
CA ALA A 364 39.94 9.33 48.90
C ALA A 364 39.90 8.35 50.07
N LEU A 365 40.58 7.20 49.95
CA LEU A 365 40.70 6.21 51.04
C LEU A 365 41.41 6.81 52.27
N VAL A 366 42.47 7.60 52.06
CA VAL A 366 43.17 8.28 53.16
C VAL A 366 42.29 9.31 53.83
N ARG A 367 41.59 10.16 53.07
CA ARG A 367 40.66 11.15 53.62
C ARG A 367 39.52 10.48 54.39
N ALA A 368 38.96 9.40 53.84
CA ALA A 368 37.93 8.61 54.52
C ALA A 368 38.43 8.12 55.88
N ALA A 369 39.62 7.51 55.92
CA ALA A 369 40.17 6.98 57.16
C ALA A 369 40.53 8.07 58.18
N GLN A 370 41.03 9.22 57.74
CA GLN A 370 41.27 10.36 58.62
C GLN A 370 39.96 10.90 59.21
N ALA A 371 38.93 11.06 58.39
CA ALA A 371 37.63 11.55 58.85
C ALA A 371 36.95 10.56 59.82
N VAL A 372 37.00 9.26 59.54
CA VAL A 372 36.50 8.22 60.46
C VAL A 372 37.26 8.23 61.80
N ARG A 373 38.58 8.47 61.78
CA ARG A 373 39.37 8.63 63.02
C ARG A 373 38.96 9.86 63.84
N LEU A 374 38.60 10.96 63.20
CA LEU A 374 38.06 12.14 63.89
C LEU A 374 36.73 11.84 64.58
N LEU A 375 35.95 10.89 64.06
CA LEU A 375 34.73 10.37 64.69
C LEU A 375 35.01 9.35 65.81
N GLY A 376 36.27 9.05 66.10
CA GLY A 376 36.67 8.13 67.17
C GLY A 376 36.79 6.66 66.76
N ALA A 377 36.62 6.35 65.47
CA ALA A 377 36.64 4.98 64.95
C ALA A 377 37.92 4.66 64.18
N GLN A 378 38.28 3.38 64.09
CA GLN A 378 39.44 2.90 63.33
C GLN A 378 39.04 2.31 61.99
N VAL A 379 39.80 2.64 60.94
CA VAL A 379 39.62 2.01 59.61
C VAL A 379 40.58 0.84 59.43
N ILE A 380 40.02 -0.30 58.99
CA ILE A 380 40.76 -1.43 58.46
C ILE A 380 40.57 -1.49 56.95
N LEU A 381 41.65 -1.36 56.19
CA LEU A 381 41.65 -1.59 54.75
C LEU A 381 41.97 -3.06 54.45
N THR A 382 41.12 -3.73 53.68
CA THR A 382 41.29 -5.15 53.30
C THR A 382 41.34 -5.33 51.79
N GLY A 383 41.91 -6.44 51.33
CA GLY A 383 41.88 -6.78 49.89
C GLY A 383 42.95 -6.09 49.04
N ILE A 384 43.99 -5.53 49.66
CA ILE A 384 45.10 -4.90 48.94
C ILE A 384 45.91 -5.96 48.19
N LYS A 385 45.82 -5.96 46.86
CA LYS A 385 46.63 -6.84 45.99
C LYS A 385 48.07 -6.33 45.87
N PRO A 386 49.07 -7.18 45.56
CA PRO A 386 50.48 -6.76 45.43
C PRO A 386 50.68 -5.59 44.45
N GLN A 387 49.95 -5.57 43.33
CA GLN A 387 50.02 -4.51 42.33
C GLN A 387 49.53 -3.17 42.90
N VAL A 388 48.41 -3.19 43.63
CA VAL A 388 47.85 -1.98 44.28
C VAL A 388 48.79 -1.45 45.35
N ALA A 389 49.40 -2.33 46.15
CA ALA A 389 50.39 -1.93 47.15
C ALA A 389 51.60 -1.22 46.51
N GLN A 390 52.12 -1.74 45.38
CA GLN A 390 53.19 -1.08 44.63
C GLN A 390 52.77 0.30 44.13
N THR A 391 51.56 0.42 43.56
CA THR A 391 51.04 1.70 43.09
C THR A 391 50.89 2.72 44.22
N LEU A 392 50.35 2.33 45.38
CA LEU A 392 50.21 3.22 46.53
C LEU A 392 51.57 3.76 47.02
N VAL A 393 52.60 2.92 47.02
CA VAL A 393 53.98 3.32 47.37
C VAL A 393 54.56 4.26 46.32
N GLN A 394 54.38 3.96 45.02
CA GLN A 394 54.85 4.83 43.93
C GLN A 394 54.19 6.22 43.96
N LEU A 395 52.92 6.29 44.34
CA LEU A 395 52.16 7.52 44.47
C LEU A 395 52.53 8.34 45.73
N GLY A 396 53.37 7.80 46.61
CA GLY A 396 53.81 8.48 47.84
C GLY A 396 52.70 8.65 48.88
N VAL A 397 51.65 7.81 48.84
CA VAL A 397 50.50 7.93 49.72
C VAL A 397 50.82 7.33 51.10
N SER A 398 50.73 8.14 52.15
CA SER A 398 50.92 7.68 53.53
C SER A 398 49.65 7.03 54.07
N LEU A 399 49.74 5.74 54.42
CA LEU A 399 48.69 4.99 55.12
C LEU A 399 48.87 5.01 56.65
N GLU A 400 49.59 5.99 57.18
CA GLU A 400 49.88 6.08 58.61
C GLU A 400 48.61 6.19 59.45
N GLY A 401 48.43 5.22 60.36
CA GLY A 401 47.23 5.09 61.19
C GLY A 401 46.00 4.52 60.49
N ILE A 402 46.16 3.94 59.29
CA ILE A 402 45.20 3.04 58.65
C ILE A 402 45.71 1.61 58.83
N ARG A 403 44.90 0.73 59.42
CA ARG A 403 45.31 -0.65 59.62
C ARG A 403 45.03 -1.45 58.35
N THR A 404 45.96 -2.26 57.89
CA THR A 404 45.78 -3.09 56.69
C THR A 404 45.76 -4.57 57.04
N THR A 405 44.96 -5.36 56.31
CA THR A 405 45.00 -6.83 56.40
C THR A 405 44.94 -7.47 55.02
N GLY A 406 45.51 -8.67 54.89
CA GLY A 406 45.63 -9.37 53.60
C GLY A 406 44.32 -9.95 53.06
N SER A 407 43.29 -10.09 53.89
CA SER A 407 41.98 -10.61 53.47
C SER A 407 40.85 -10.04 54.31
N LEU A 408 39.66 -9.96 53.70
CA LEU A 408 38.48 -9.49 54.41
C LEU A 408 38.19 -10.34 55.67
N GLN A 409 38.32 -11.65 55.59
CA GLN A 409 38.12 -12.57 56.72
C GLN A 409 39.03 -12.24 57.91
N THR A 410 40.28 -11.82 57.63
CA THR A 410 41.22 -11.41 58.68
C THR A 410 40.81 -10.09 59.31
N GLY A 411 40.34 -9.13 58.49
CA GLY A 411 39.80 -7.85 58.95
C GLY A 411 38.56 -8.02 59.84
N VAL A 412 37.60 -8.86 59.41
CA VAL A 412 36.39 -9.17 60.19
C VAL A 412 36.74 -9.80 61.53
N ARG A 413 37.63 -10.81 61.54
CA ARG A 413 38.07 -11.44 62.80
C ARG A 413 38.69 -10.42 63.74
N LEU A 414 39.54 -9.53 63.22
CA LEU A 414 40.20 -8.51 64.02
C LEU A 414 39.20 -7.52 64.62
N ALA A 415 38.18 -7.12 63.86
CA ALA A 415 37.12 -6.24 64.33
C ALA A 415 36.33 -6.85 65.47
N LEU A 416 35.92 -8.12 65.32
CA LEU A 416 35.16 -8.83 66.35
C LEU A 416 35.98 -9.08 67.62
N THR A 417 37.28 -9.32 67.52
CA THR A 417 38.14 -9.51 68.70
C THR A 417 38.42 -8.22 69.47
N GLY A 418 38.41 -7.06 68.80
CA GLY A 418 38.55 -5.75 69.44
C GLY A 418 37.30 -5.36 70.25
N ASP A 419 36.14 -5.87 69.84
CA ASP A 419 34.86 -5.73 70.52
C ASP A 419 34.84 -6.50 71.86
N ALA A 420 35.35 -7.74 71.83
CA ALA A 420 35.40 -8.64 72.98
C ALA A 420 36.32 -8.15 74.11
N THR A 421 37.43 -7.47 73.80
CA THR A 421 38.36 -6.92 74.80
C THR A 421 37.84 -5.65 75.46
N LYS A 422 37.03 -4.83 74.78
CA LYS A 422 36.33 -3.70 75.40
C LYS A 422 35.20 -4.15 76.33
N HIS A 423 34.44 -5.18 75.94
CA HIS A 423 33.36 -5.73 76.77
C HIS A 423 33.87 -6.45 78.04
N GLN A 424 35.08 -7.02 78.04
CA GLN A 424 35.66 -7.62 79.25
C GLN A 424 36.18 -6.59 80.26
N ASN A 425 36.60 -5.40 79.81
CA ASN A 425 37.07 -4.31 80.68
C ASN A 425 35.94 -3.39 81.20
N GLY A 426 34.69 -3.67 80.82
CA GLY A 426 33.52 -2.83 81.09
C GLY A 426 32.44 -3.46 81.99
N LYS A 427 32.76 -4.47 82.81
CA LYS A 427 31.85 -4.92 83.88
C LYS A 427 32.25 -4.28 85.22
N PRO A 428 31.33 -3.62 85.94
CA PRO A 428 31.56 -3.17 87.32
C PRO A 428 31.76 -4.35 88.29
#